data_AF-A0A7Z0SJU3-F1
#
_entry.id   AF-A0A7Z0SJU3-F1
#
_cell.length_a   1.000
_cell.length_b   1.000
_cell.length_c   1.000
_cell.angle_alpha   90.00
_cell.angle_beta   90.00
_cell.angle_gamma   90.00
#
_symmetry.space_group_name_H-M   'P 1'
#
loop_
_entity.id
_entity.type
_entity.pdbx_description
1 polymer ?
#
loop_
_entity_poly.entity_id
_entity_poly.type
_entity_poly.pdbx_seq_one_letter_code
_entity_poly.pdbx_strand_id
1 'polypeptide(L)' 'MSNKGYEYWAAHVAAIADEGIDTKAYARRESLSVSALYYWRRRIKAQQHGPHPLAVVPQDQRVRP' A
#
# COMPACT_ATOMS: atom_id res chain seq x y z
N MET A 1 -6.50 9.41 17.30
CA MET A 1 -7.70 8.72 16.78
C MET A 1 -7.27 7.38 16.22
N SER A 2 -7.55 6.27 16.91
CA SER A 2 -7.27 4.92 16.40
C SER A 2 -8.25 4.62 15.26
N ASN A 3 -7.77 4.74 14.02
CA ASN A 3 -8.57 4.35 12.87
C ASN A 3 -8.54 2.83 12.77
N LYS A 4 -9.40 2.14 13.54
CA LYS A 4 -9.46 0.66 13.58
C LYS A 4 -9.53 0.01 12.19
N GLY A 5 -10.17 0.68 11.23
CA GLY A 5 -10.16 0.24 9.84
C GLY A 5 -8.76 0.24 9.21
N TYR A 6 -7.96 1.28 9.46
CA TYR A 6 -6.58 1.34 8.98
C TYR A 6 -5.72 0.21 9.54
N GLU A 7 -5.78 -0.04 10.85
CA GLU A 7 -4.97 -1.09 11.49
C GLU A 7 -5.36 -2.48 10.98
N TYR A 8 -6.67 -2.72 10.80
CA TYR A 8 -7.21 -3.94 10.19
C TYR A 8 -6.64 -4.17 8.78
N TRP A 9 -6.72 -3.17 7.90
CA TRP A 9 -6.21 -3.29 6.54
C TRP A 9 -4.67 -3.33 6.47
N ALA A 10 -3.98 -2.65 7.38
CA ALA A 10 -2.52 -2.69 7.48
C ALA A 10 -2.02 -4.08 7.86
N ALA A 11 -2.69 -4.76 8.79
CA ALA A 11 -2.39 -6.14 9.16
C ALA A 11 -2.53 -7.10 7.96
N HIS A 12 -3.62 -6.97 7.18
CA HIS A 12 -3.80 -7.77 5.96
C HIS A 12 -2.73 -7.50 4.90
N VAL A 13 -2.38 -6.23 4.66
CA VAL A 13 -1.32 -5.88 3.70
C VAL A 13 0.05 -6.41 4.14
N ALA A 14 0.34 -6.40 5.45
CA ALA A 14 1.56 -6.98 6.00
C ALA A 14 1.59 -8.51 5.87
N ALA A 15 0.47 -9.19 6.17
CA ALA A 15 0.35 -10.64 6.00
C ALA A 15 0.56 -11.06 4.54
N ILE A 16 0.00 -10.34 3.57
CA ILE A 16 0.24 -10.58 2.14
C ILE A 16 1.73 -10.49 1.79
N ALA A 17 2.43 -9.51 2.36
CA ALA A 17 3.86 -9.30 2.09
C ALA A 17 4.74 -10.37 2.76
N ASP A 18 4.38 -10.82 3.95
CA ASP A 18 5.07 -11.88 4.70
C ASP A 18 4.87 -13.25 4.04
N GLU A 19 3.63 -13.58 3.67
CA GLU A 19 3.30 -14.82 2.96
C GLU A 19 3.83 -14.83 1.52
N GLY A 20 4.10 -13.66 0.94
CA GLY A 20 4.59 -13.53 -0.44
C GLY A 20 3.57 -13.97 -1.50
N ILE A 21 2.28 -14.03 -1.15
CA ILE A 21 1.22 -14.50 -2.04
C ILE A 21 0.58 -13.37 -2.84
N ASP A 22 -0.04 -13.70 -3.97
CA ASP A 22 -0.74 -12.72 -4.78
C ASP A 22 -1.94 -12.10 -4.02
N THR A 23 -2.14 -10.80 -4.18
CA THR A 23 -3.23 -10.06 -3.52
C THR A 23 -4.61 -10.63 -3.86
N LYS A 24 -4.81 -11.17 -5.06
CA LYS A 24 -6.07 -11.83 -5.44
C LYS A 24 -6.22 -13.21 -4.81
N ALA A 25 -5.12 -13.92 -4.56
CA ALA A 25 -5.14 -15.19 -3.86
C ALA A 25 -5.50 -15.00 -2.38
N TYR A 26 -4.87 -14.02 -1.72
CA TYR A 26 -5.20 -13.63 -0.35
C TYR A 26 -6.65 -13.17 -0.22
N ALA A 27 -7.11 -12.30 -1.12
CA ALA A 27 -8.49 -11.83 -1.17
C ALA A 27 -9.50 -12.97 -1.28
N ARG A 28 -9.23 -13.97 -2.13
CA ARG A 28 -10.11 -15.14 -2.26
C ARG A 28 -10.12 -16.01 -1.01
N ARG A 29 -8.97 -16.22 -0.37
CA ARG A 29 -8.85 -17.01 0.87
C ARG A 29 -9.58 -16.38 2.04
N GLU A 30 -9.41 -15.07 2.22
CA GLU A 30 -10.01 -14.29 3.31
C GLU A 30 -11.41 -13.74 2.96
N SER A 31 -11.95 -14.05 1.78
CA SER A 31 -13.20 -13.49 1.26
C SER A 31 -13.24 -11.95 1.27
N LEU A 32 -12.10 -11.32 1.02
CA LEU A 32 -11.94 -9.86 0.97
C LEU A 32 -12.10 -9.34 -0.47
N SER A 33 -12.48 -8.08 -0.59
CA SER A 33 -12.51 -7.40 -1.88
C SER A 33 -11.10 -7.03 -2.33
N VAL A 34 -10.68 -7.56 -3.48
CA VAL A 34 -9.41 -7.18 -4.15
C VAL A 34 -9.33 -5.68 -4.36
N SER A 35 -10.44 -5.07 -4.80
CA SER A 35 -10.53 -3.62 -5.03
C SER A 35 -10.32 -2.83 -3.74
N ALA A 36 -10.86 -3.31 -2.62
CA ALA A 36 -10.64 -2.71 -1.30
C ALA A 36 -9.18 -2.83 -0.86
N LEU A 37 -8.53 -3.99 -1.05
CA LEU A 37 -7.10 -4.16 -0.74
C LEU A 37 -6.23 -3.17 -1.52
N TYR A 38 -6.47 -2.99 -2.81
CA TYR A 38 -5.74 -2.00 -3.61
C TYR A 38 -5.97 -0.56 -3.16
N TYR A 39 -7.21 -0.23 -2.78
CA TYR A 39 -7.55 1.10 -2.27
C TYR A 39 -6.83 1.38 -0.94
N TRP A 40 -6.92 0.45 0.01
CA TRP A 40 -6.28 0.59 1.32
C TRP A 40 -4.77 0.55 1.24
N ARG A 41 -4.17 -0.27 0.38
CA ARG A 41 -2.71 -0.25 0.15
C ARG A 41 -2.22 1.11 -0.33
N ARG A 42 -2.94 1.77 -1.24
CA ARG A 42 -2.62 3.13 -1.68
C ARG A 42 -2.77 4.15 -0.54
N ARG A 43 -3.87 4.05 0.20
CA ARG A 43 -4.16 4.96 1.32
C ARG A 43 -3.16 4.82 2.48
N ILE A 44 -2.76 3.59 2.80
CA ILE A 44 -1.77 3.28 3.83
C ILE A 44 -0.41 3.86 3.46
N LYS A 45 0.05 3.64 2.22
CA LYS A 45 1.27 4.28 1.71
C LYS A 45 1.21 5.80 1.79
N ALA A 46 0.07 6.40 1.41
CA ALA A 46 -0.12 7.84 1.47
C ALA A 46 -0.14 8.40 2.90
N GLN A 47 -0.56 7.61 3.90
CA GLN A 47 -0.48 8.02 5.30
C GLN A 47 0.91 7.81 5.91
N GLN A 48 1.61 6.73 5.54
CA GLN A 48 2.97 6.45 6.01
C GLN A 48 3.99 7.48 5.51
N HIS A 49 3.81 7.99 4.29
CA HIS A 49 4.69 9.03 3.74
C HIS A 49 4.30 10.46 4.17
N GLY A 50 3.30 10.64 5.04
CA GLY A 50 2.67 11.95 5.23
C GLY A 50 2.07 12.49 3.92
N PRO A 51 1.49 13.69 3.87
CA PRO A 51 1.04 14.29 2.63
C PRO A 51 2.27 14.68 1.78
N HIS A 52 2.93 13.69 1.18
CA HIS A 52 3.98 13.95 0.20
C HIS A 52 3.34 14.08 -1.18
N PRO A 53 3.54 15.25 -1.83
CA PRO A 53 2.95 15.59 -3.11
C PRO A 53 3.55 14.69 -4.19
N LEU A 54 2.88 14.71 -5.34
CA LEU A 54 3.13 13.95 -6.56
C LEU A 54 4.51 14.16 -7.24
N ALA A 55 5.62 14.33 -6.51
CA ALA A 55 6.94 14.54 -7.12
C ALA A 55 8.10 14.09 -6.22
N VAL A 56 8.48 12.81 -6.29
CA VAL A 56 9.90 12.47 -6.20
C VAL A 56 10.27 11.80 -7.52
N VAL A 57 10.42 12.66 -8.54
CA VAL A 57 11.15 12.29 -9.74
C VAL A 57 12.61 12.12 -9.29
N PRO A 58 13.29 11.01 -9.57
CA PRO A 58 14.71 10.89 -9.26
C PRO A 58 15.46 11.93 -10.09
N GLN A 59 15.98 13.00 -9.48
CA GLN A 59 16.87 13.96 -10.15
C GLN A 59 18.28 13.39 -10.33
N ASP A 60 18.40 12.12 -10.72
CA ASP A 60 19.64 11.52 -11.21
C ASP A 60 19.57 11.38 -12.74
N GLN A 61 19.50 12.52 -13.42
CA GLN A 61 19.92 12.57 -14.81
C GLN A 61 20.86 13.74 -14.97
N ARG A 62 22.14 13.46 -14.69
CA ARG A 62 23.28 14.17 -15.26
C ARG A 62 22.99 14.52 -16.72
N VAL A 63 22.95 15.80 -17.05
CA VAL A 63 23.39 16.28 -18.36
C VAL A 63 24.23 17.53 -18.11
N ARG A 64 25.53 17.33 -17.96
CA ARG A 64 26.54 18.33 -18.28
C ARG A 64 26.77 18.27 -19.79
N PRO A 65 26.62 19.38 -20.51
CA PRO A 65 27.52 19.77 -21.59
C PRO A 65 28.49 20.86 -21.11
#